data_AF-A0A2P6QJK0-F1
#
_entry.id   AF-A0A2P6QJK0-F1
#
_cell.length_a   1.000
_cell.length_b   1.000
_cell.length_c   1.000
_cell.angle_alpha   90.00
_cell.angle_beta   90.00
_cell.angle_gamma   90.00
#
_symmetry.space_group_name_H-M   'P 1'
#
loop_
_entity.id
_entity.type
_entity.pdbx_description
1 polymer ?
#
loop_
_entity_poly.entity_id
_entity_poly.type
_entity_poly.pdbx_seq_one_letter_code
_entity_poly.pdbx_strand_id
1 'polypeptide(L)' 'MRVRKELEKAERRATAQLMFDLGQKAYGRGMYGRAFEFLERALTIIPRPTLFGGEVG' A
#
# COMPACT_ATOMS: atom_id res chain seq x y z
N MET A 1 -24.07 4.42 7.90
CA MET A 1 -22.78 4.94 7.39
C MET A 1 -21.54 4.12 7.83
N ARG A 2 -21.67 2.86 8.31
CA ARG A 2 -20.51 2.02 8.71
C ARG A 2 -19.96 1.16 7.57
N VAL A 3 -20.85 0.64 6.72
CA VAL A 3 -20.50 -0.25 5.59
C VAL A 3 -19.60 0.44 4.56
N ARG A 4 -19.91 1.67 4.14
CA ARG A 4 -19.07 2.42 3.18
C ARG A 4 -17.63 2.59 3.65
N LYS A 5 -17.43 2.94 4.93
CA LYS A 5 -16.09 3.14 5.51
C LYS A 5 -15.27 1.84 5.55
N GLU A 6 -15.91 0.70 5.80
CA GLU A 6 -15.22 -0.60 5.78
C GLU A 6 -14.90 -1.07 4.36
N LEU A 7 -15.77 -0.77 3.39
CA LEU A 7 -15.50 -1.01 1.98
C LEU A 7 -14.30 -0.19 1.48
N GLU A 8 -14.24 1.10 1.81
CA GLU A 8 -13.10 1.97 1.46
C GLU A 8 -11.78 1.49 2.06
N LYS A 9 -11.80 0.94 3.30
CA LYS A 9 -10.61 0.33 3.90
C LYS A 9 -10.22 -0.98 3.21
N ALA A 10 -11.20 -1.78 2.82
CA ALA A 10 -10.95 -3.02 2.08
C ALA A 10 -10.35 -2.74 0.70
N GLU A 11 -10.88 -1.75 -0.01
CA GLU A 11 -10.38 -1.30 -1.31
C GLU A 11 -8.95 -0.77 -1.21
N ARG A 12 -8.66 0.10 -0.23
CA ARG A 12 -7.29 0.57 0.04
C ARG A 12 -6.32 -0.59 0.30
N ARG A 13 -6.72 -1.57 1.11
CA ARG A 13 -5.89 -2.76 1.39
C ARG A 13 -5.65 -3.60 0.14
N ALA A 14 -6.66 -3.79 -0.71
CA ALA A 14 -6.51 -4.52 -1.96
C ALA A 14 -5.53 -3.82 -2.91
N THR A 15 -5.61 -2.49 -3.03
CA THR A 15 -4.68 -1.70 -3.86
C THR A 15 -3.25 -1.75 -3.32
N ALA A 16 -3.07 -1.69 -1.99
CA ALA A 16 -1.76 -1.82 -1.38
C ALA A 16 -1.15 -3.21 -1.61
N GLN A 17 -1.95 -4.27 -1.50
CA GLN A 17 -1.51 -5.63 -1.76
C GLN A 17 -1.06 -5.80 -3.22
N LEU A 18 -1.81 -5.24 -4.18
CA LEU A 18 -1.42 -5.25 -5.59
C LEU A 18 -0.05 -4.59 -5.82
N MET A 19 0.18 -3.42 -5.21
CA MET A 19 1.47 -2.72 -5.33
C MET A 19 2.60 -3.54 -4.69
N PHE A 20 2.34 -4.17 -3.54
CA PHE A 20 3.32 -5.04 -2.90
C PHE A 20 3.70 -6.24 -3.78
N ASP A 21 2.71 -6.92 -4.38
CA ASP A 21 2.94 -8.08 -5.26
C ASP A 21 3.73 -7.70 -6.51
N LEU A 22 3.43 -6.54 -7.10
CA LEU A 22 4.19 -5.96 -8.21
C LEU A 22 5.64 -5.67 -7.81
N GLY A 23 5.85 -5.09 -6.62
CA GLY A 23 7.16 -4.81 -6.05
C GLY A 23 8.00 -6.07 -5.85
N GLN A 24 7.41 -7.10 -5.24
CA GLN A 24 8.07 -8.40 -5.05
C GLN A 24 8.45 -9.04 -6.39
N LYS A 25 7.55 -9.01 -7.37
CA LYS A 25 7.82 -9.54 -8.72
C LYS A 25 8.93 -8.78 -9.43
N ALA A 26 8.99 -7.46 -9.28
CA ALA A 26 10.07 -6.64 -9.83
C ALA A 26 11.40 -6.94 -9.12
N TYR A 27 11.39 -7.11 -7.79
CA TYR A 27 12.56 -7.45 -7.01
C TYR A 27 13.16 -8.80 -7.44
N GLY A 28 12.33 -9.83 -7.58
CA GLY A 28 12.77 -11.16 -8.04
C GLY A 28 13.34 -11.18 -9.47
N ARG A 29 13.09 -10.11 -10.26
CA ARG A 29 13.66 -9.91 -11.60
C ARG A 29 14.89 -9.01 -11.62
N GLY A 30 15.42 -8.62 -10.45
CA GLY A 30 16.54 -7.69 -10.33
C GLY A 30 16.20 -6.23 -10.69
N MET A 31 14.91 -5.91 -10.86
CA MET A 31 14.45 -4.56 -11.23
C MET A 31 14.29 -3.67 -9.98
N TYR A 32 15.37 -3.48 -9.22
CA TYR A 32 15.30 -2.88 -7.89
C TYR A 32 14.71 -1.47 -7.86
N GLY A 33 14.97 -0.63 -8.87
CA GLY A 33 14.36 0.70 -8.97
C GLY A 33 12.84 0.64 -9.06
N ARG A 34 12.29 -0.23 -9.92
CA ARG A 34 10.84 -0.43 -10.02
C ARG A 34 10.27 -1.14 -8.80
N ALA A 35 11.03 -2.06 -8.20
CA ALA A 35 10.61 -2.71 -6.96
C ALA A 35 10.43 -1.69 -5.84
N PHE A 36 11.38 -0.77 -5.69
CA PHE A 36 11.31 0.32 -4.71
C PHE A 36 10.06 1.19 -4.91
N GLU A 37 9.82 1.68 -6.13
CA GLU A 37 8.64 2.51 -6.43
C GLU A 37 7.31 1.82 -6.06
N PHE A 38 7.16 0.54 -6.39
CA PHE A 38 5.95 -0.22 -6.06
C PHE A 38 5.79 -0.46 -4.56
N LEU A 39 6.88 -0.79 -3.86
CA LEU A 39 6.87 -1.04 -2.43
C LEU A 39 6.59 0.25 -1.63
N GLU A 40 7.16 1.39 -2.02
CA GLU A 40 6.84 2.68 -1.41
C GLU A 40 5.37 3.05 -1.61
N ARG A 41 4.84 2.87 -2.82
CA ARG A 41 3.42 3.10 -3.09
C ARG A 41 2.50 2.24 -2.23
N ALA A 42 2.84 0.96 -2.01
CA ALA A 42 2.07 0.08 -1.14
C ALA A 42 1.98 0.63 0.30
N LEU A 43 3.08 1.21 0.80
CA LEU A 43 3.16 1.79 2.14
C LEU A 43 2.41 3.11 2.29
N THR A 44 2.26 3.90 1.22
CA THR A 44 1.48 5.15 1.24
C THR A 44 -0.03 4.89 1.20
N ILE A 45 -0.48 3.84 0.50
CA ILE A 45 -1.91 3.54 0.34
C ILE A 45 -2.57 3.13 1.67
N ILE A 46 -1.84 2.37 2.51
CA ILE A 46 -2.29 2.08 3.86
C ILE A 46 -1.69 3.17 4.75
N PRO A 47 -2.50 4.14 5.22
CA PRO A 47 -1.99 5.16 6.12
C PRO A 47 -1.36 4.45 7.31
N ARG A 48 -0.06 4.68 7.50
CA ARG A 48 0.66 4.17 8.64
C ARG A 48 -0.05 4.71 9.88
N PRO A 49 -0.47 3.88 10.84
CA PRO A 49 -0.90 4.42 12.12
C PRO A 49 0.34 5.11 12.69
N THR A 50 0.36 6.44 12.63
CA THR A 50 1.32 7.17 13.45
C THR A 50 0.98 6.87 14.90
N LEU A 51 1.97 6.94 15.80
CA LEU A 51 1.73 6.80 17.25
C LEU A 51 0.63 7.75 17.76
N PHE A 52 0.28 8.78 16.97
CA PHE A 52 -0.70 9.81 17.27
C PHE A 52 -1.93 9.80 16.35
N GLY A 53 -2.16 8.74 15.56
CA GLY A 53 -3.39 8.58 14.78
C GLY A 53 -3.59 9.56 13.61
N GLY A 54 -2.55 10.28 13.19
CA GLY A 54 -2.54 11.09 11.97
C GLY A 54 -2.10 10.29 10.75
N GLU A 55 -2.84 10.41 9.65
CA GLU A 55 -2.46 9.90 8.32
C GLU A 55 -1.23 10.70 7.84
N VAL A 56 -0.14 10.04 7.44
CA VAL A 56 0.90 10.70 6.64
C VAL A 56 0.40 10.66 5.21
N GLY A 57 -0.06 11.80 4.71
CA GLY A 57 -0.51 12.01 3.34
C GLY A 57 0.63 12.06 2.33
#